data_AF-A0A9Q3W8L8-F1
#
_entry.id   AF-A0A9Q3W8L8-F1
#
_cell.length_a   1.000
_cell.length_b   1.000
_cell.length_c   1.000
_cell.angle_alpha   90.00
_cell.angle_beta   90.00
_cell.angle_gamma   90.00
#
_symmetry.space_group_name_H-M   'P 1'
#
loop_
_entity.id
_entity.type
_entity.pdbx_description
1 polymer ?
#
loop_
_entity_poly.entity_id
_entity_poly.type
_entity_poly.pdbx_seq_one_letter_code
_entity_poly.pdbx_strand_id
1 'polypeptide(L)'
;MSEAFIAKVPERIWAGGRPARARQWEAEFNVASWVRVTGARGRVELRVCCLDERGEQAVVVDCAEVQGEGSALLSGVVKLRLSDSVEQIQVTLGLSDPSMRYVVEELYMQRRGMALDPQDKLISNY
;
A
#
# COMPACT_ATOMS: atom_id res chain seq x y z
N MET A 1 -4.37 -13.12 -11.01
CA MET A 1 -3.66 -11.88 -10.65
C MET A 1 -2.51 -12.29 -9.75
N SER A 2 -1.27 -12.01 -10.14
CA SER A 2 -0.09 -12.22 -9.29
C SER A 2 0.07 -11.05 -8.33
N GLU A 3 0.64 -11.31 -7.15
CA GLU A 3 0.88 -10.30 -6.14
C GLU A 3 2.38 -10.12 -5.92
N ALA A 4 2.80 -8.86 -5.85
CA ALA A 4 4.19 -8.49 -5.71
C ALA A 4 4.36 -7.61 -4.46
N PHE A 5 5.23 -8.04 -3.56
CA PHE A 5 5.61 -7.26 -2.38
C PHE A 5 6.39 -6.01 -2.79
N ILE A 6 5.99 -4.86 -2.27
CA ILE A 6 6.63 -3.57 -2.56
C ILE A 6 7.42 -3.06 -1.36
N ALA A 7 6.75 -2.90 -0.21
CA ALA A 7 7.37 -2.34 0.98
C ALA A 7 6.68 -2.81 2.26
N LYS A 8 7.46 -2.91 3.34
CA LYS A 8 6.90 -2.95 4.71
C LYS A 8 6.57 -1.52 5.13
N VAL A 9 5.46 -1.33 5.80
CA VAL A 9 5.07 -0.05 6.38
C VAL A 9 5.62 0.03 7.81
N PRO A 10 6.49 1.02 8.11
CA PRO A 10 7.05 1.18 9.44
C PRO A 10 5.98 1.41 10.51
N GLU A 11 6.20 0.86 11.71
CA GLU A 11 5.28 0.96 12.85
C GLU A 11 4.89 2.40 13.18
N ARG A 12 5.83 3.35 13.08
CA ARG A 12 5.57 4.79 13.31
C ARG A 12 4.41 5.35 12.49
N ILE A 13 4.15 4.81 11.29
CA ILE A 13 3.09 5.29 10.39
C ILE A 13 1.73 4.74 10.84
N TRP A 14 1.65 3.46 11.18
CA TRP A 14 0.35 2.80 11.42
C TRP A 14 -0.05 2.67 12.89
N ALA A 15 0.92 2.55 13.80
CA ALA A 15 0.66 2.41 15.23
C ALA A 15 0.39 3.77 15.90
N GLY A 16 0.87 4.87 15.32
CA GLY A 16 0.58 6.22 15.78
C GLY A 16 -0.93 6.44 15.90
N GLY A 17 -1.41 7.05 16.99
CA GLY A 17 -2.84 7.33 17.17
C GLY A 17 -3.72 6.13 17.55
N ARG A 18 -3.13 4.99 17.95
CA ARG A 18 -3.88 3.91 18.63
C ARG A 18 -4.49 4.44 19.94
N PRO A 19 -5.83 4.33 20.16
CA PRO A 19 -6.44 4.71 21.42
C PRO A 19 -5.91 3.88 22.59
N ALA A 20 -5.72 4.50 23.76
CA ALA A 20 -5.23 3.82 24.94
C ALA A 20 -6.13 2.63 25.31
N ARG A 21 -5.53 1.44 25.52
CA ARG A 21 -6.21 0.18 25.88
C ARG A 21 -7.15 -0.41 24.82
N ALA A 22 -7.21 0.14 23.60
CA ALA A 22 -7.98 -0.46 22.52
C ALA A 22 -7.30 -1.73 22.00
N ARG A 23 -8.06 -2.83 21.93
CA ARG A 23 -7.63 -4.09 21.27
C ARG A 23 -7.84 -4.06 19.76
N GLN A 24 -8.76 -3.23 19.29
CA GLN A 24 -9.03 -2.99 17.88
C GLN A 24 -9.34 -1.51 17.66
N TRP A 25 -8.91 -0.97 16.53
CA TRP A 25 -9.23 0.40 16.13
C TRP A 25 -9.26 0.52 14.61
N GLU A 26 -9.96 1.54 14.13
CA GLU A 26 -9.91 1.92 12.72
C GLU A 26 -8.89 3.03 12.52
N ALA A 27 -8.15 2.96 11.42
CA ALA A 27 -7.19 3.97 11.01
C ALA A 27 -7.32 4.23 9.51
N GLU A 28 -7.26 5.51 9.13
CA GLU A 28 -7.31 5.92 7.73
C GLU A 28 -5.93 6.36 7.26
N PHE A 29 -5.57 5.98 6.04
CA PHE A 29 -4.27 6.26 5.46
C PHE A 29 -4.43 6.81 4.05
N ASN A 30 -3.73 7.89 3.75
CA ASN A 30 -3.46 8.30 2.38
C ASN A 30 -2.37 7.39 1.85
N VAL A 31 -2.58 6.80 0.68
CA VAL A 31 -1.60 5.95 0.01
C VAL A 31 -1.49 6.41 -1.43
N ALA A 32 -0.26 6.58 -1.91
CA ALA A 32 0.01 6.95 -3.29
C ALA A 32 1.26 6.25 -3.78
N SER A 33 1.20 5.71 -4.99
CA SER A 33 2.32 5.04 -5.63
C SER A 33 2.43 5.48 -7.08
N TRP A 34 3.64 5.84 -7.50
CA TRP A 34 3.97 6.06 -8.90
C TRP A 34 4.68 4.82 -9.44
N VAL A 35 3.99 4.12 -10.34
CA VAL A 35 4.43 2.82 -10.85
C VAL A 35 4.64 2.90 -12.34
N ARG A 36 5.86 2.59 -12.79
CA ARG A 36 6.15 2.32 -14.20
C ARG A 36 5.88 0.86 -14.48
N VAL A 37 5.14 0.57 -15.55
CA VAL A 37 4.76 -0.78 -15.96
C VAL A 37 5.23 -1.02 -17.40
N THR A 38 5.77 -2.21 -17.66
CA THR A 38 6.24 -2.63 -18.98
C THR A 38 5.87 -4.11 -19.25
N GLY A 39 6.05 -4.57 -20.49
CA GLY A 39 5.89 -5.97 -20.88
C GLY A 39 4.55 -6.25 -21.55
N ALA A 40 3.47 -6.34 -20.77
CA ALA A 40 2.13 -6.65 -21.25
C ALA A 40 1.07 -5.67 -20.77
N ARG A 41 -0.02 -5.55 -21.55
CA ARG A 41 -1.20 -4.77 -21.16
C ARG A 41 -1.96 -5.47 -20.04
N GLY A 42 -2.60 -4.70 -19.18
CA GLY A 42 -3.45 -5.26 -18.13
C GLY A 42 -3.69 -4.30 -16.99
N ARG A 43 -4.35 -4.83 -15.96
CA ARG A 43 -4.72 -4.12 -14.75
C ARG A 43 -3.62 -4.21 -13.70
N VAL A 44 -3.29 -3.07 -13.11
CA VAL A 44 -2.45 -2.97 -11.92
C VAL A 44 -3.30 -2.47 -10.75
N GLU A 45 -3.15 -3.12 -9.60
CA GLU A 45 -3.85 -2.75 -8.37
C GLU A 45 -2.86 -2.44 -7.26
N LEU A 46 -3.00 -1.28 -6.64
CA LEU A 46 -2.27 -0.94 -5.41
C LEU A 46 -3.07 -1.45 -4.22
N ARG A 47 -2.42 -2.16 -3.30
CA ARG A 47 -3.06 -2.75 -2.13
C ARG A 47 -2.26 -2.49 -0.87
N VAL A 48 -2.97 -2.44 0.26
CA VAL A 48 -2.37 -2.48 1.59
C VAL A 48 -2.83 -3.76 2.28
N CYS A 49 -1.86 -4.56 2.72
CA CYS A 49 -2.08 -5.81 3.44
C CYS A 49 -1.71 -5.63 4.91
N CYS A 50 -2.62 -6.00 5.80
CA CYS A 50 -2.39 -6.10 7.24
C CYS A 50 -2.34 -7.58 7.61
N LEU A 51 -1.26 -8.01 8.23
CA LEU A 51 -1.10 -9.34 8.82
C LEU A 51 -1.20 -9.22 10.34
N ASP A 52 -2.13 -9.96 10.92
CA ASP A 52 -2.26 -10.14 12.36
C ASP A 52 -2.51 -11.62 12.70
N GLU A 53 -2.71 -11.93 13.99
CA GLU A 53 -2.98 -13.29 14.47
C GLU A 53 -4.23 -13.96 13.84
N ARG A 54 -5.13 -13.16 13.25
CA ARG A 54 -6.37 -13.62 12.61
C ARG A 54 -6.16 -13.90 11.12
N GLY A 55 -5.01 -13.54 10.58
CA GLY A 55 -4.62 -13.74 9.19
C GLY A 55 -4.37 -12.45 8.43
N GLU A 56 -4.36 -12.57 7.11
CA GLU A 56 -4.10 -11.46 6.21
C GLU A 56 -5.39 -10.75 5.79
N GLN A 57 -5.39 -9.43 5.85
CA GLN A 57 -6.44 -8.56 5.32
C GLN A 57 -5.85 -7.60 4.30
N ALA A 58 -6.23 -7.76 3.04
CA ALA A 58 -5.80 -6.89 1.94
C ALA A 58 -6.93 -5.95 1.52
N VAL A 59 -6.62 -4.66 1.38
CA VAL A 59 -7.55 -3.62 0.89
C VAL A 59 -6.97 -3.00 -0.37
N VAL A 60 -7.76 -2.96 -1.44
CA VAL A 60 -7.41 -2.24 -2.68
C VAL A 60 -7.47 -0.74 -2.42
N VAL A 61 -6.38 -0.05 -2.71
CA VAL A 61 -6.26 1.42 -2.66
C VAL A 61 -6.85 2.01 -3.94
N ASP A 62 -6.36 1.54 -5.09
CA ASP A 62 -6.69 2.04 -6.42
C ASP A 62 -6.27 1.03 -7.50
N CYS A 63 -6.78 1.19 -8.73
CA CYS A 63 -6.42 0.37 -9.87
C CYS A 63 -6.38 1.15 -11.18
N ALA A 64 -5.53 0.73 -12.10
CA ALA A 64 -5.45 1.31 -13.44
C ALA A 64 -5.24 0.23 -14.52
N GLU A 65 -5.77 0.48 -15.71
CA GLU A 65 -5.46 -0.29 -16.91
C GLU A 65 -4.26 0.34 -17.63
N VAL A 66 -3.24 -0.45 -17.93
CA VAL A 66 -2.05 -0.03 -18.68
C VAL A 66 -1.95 -0.76 -20.01
N GLN A 67 -1.44 -0.08 -21.04
CA GLN A 67 -1.42 -0.58 -22.42
C GLN A 67 -0.11 -1.30 -22.81
N GLY A 68 0.67 -1.78 -21.84
CA GLY A 68 1.90 -2.56 -22.07
C GLY A 68 3.21 -1.80 -21.84
N GLU A 69 3.19 -0.48 -21.98
CA GLU A 69 4.26 0.42 -21.54
C GLU A 69 3.62 1.72 -21.06
N GLY A 70 3.94 2.15 -19.84
CA GLY A 70 3.38 3.38 -19.29
C GLY A 70 3.68 3.57 -17.81
N SER A 71 3.18 4.67 -17.27
CA SER A 71 3.21 4.95 -15.83
C SER A 71 1.79 5.12 -15.32
N ALA A 72 1.54 4.64 -14.11
CA ALA A 72 0.28 4.78 -13.40
C ALA A 72 0.53 5.46 -12.06
N LEU A 73 -0.21 6.53 -11.80
CA LEU A 73 -0.41 7.05 -10.45
C LEU A 73 -1.58 6.29 -9.85
N LEU A 74 -1.31 5.50 -8.80
CA LEU A 74 -2.32 4.79 -8.05
C LEU A 74 -2.43 5.45 -6.69
N SER A 75 -3.59 5.99 -6.35
CA SER A 75 -3.75 6.74 -5.10
C SER A 75 -5.14 6.68 -4.53
N GLY A 76 -5.23 6.69 -3.20
CA GLY A 76 -6.51 6.64 -2.50
C GLY A 76 -6.38 6.77 -1.00
N VAL A 77 -7.53 6.77 -0.34
CA VAL A 77 -7.63 6.67 1.12
C VAL A 77 -8.10 5.27 1.46
N VAL A 78 -7.33 4.55 2.27
CA VAL A 78 -7.73 3.25 2.80
C VAL A 78 -8.07 3.34 4.28
N LYS A 79 -9.10 2.61 4.67
CA LYS A 79 -9.46 2.39 6.07
C LYS A 79 -9.06 0.97 6.45
N LEU A 80 -8.19 0.85 7.44
CA LEU A 80 -7.76 -0.43 7.99
C LEU A 80 -8.39 -0.64 9.37
N ARG A 81 -8.83 -1.87 9.62
CA ARG A 81 -9.21 -2.33 10.96
C ARG A 81 -8.02 -3.05 11.58
N LEU A 82 -7.32 -2.36 12.46
CA LEU A 82 -6.11 -2.85 13.10
C LEU A 82 -6.43 -3.49 14.45
N SER A 83 -5.61 -4.45 14.85
CA SER A 83 -5.66 -5.15 16.13
C SER A 83 -4.39 -4.87 16.94
N ASP A 84 -4.39 -5.25 18.22
CA ASP A 84 -3.21 -5.16 19.07
C ASP A 84 -2.17 -6.25 18.81
N SER A 85 -2.48 -7.16 17.89
CA SER A 85 -1.65 -8.26 17.40
C SER A 85 -1.18 -8.06 15.95
N VAL A 86 -1.22 -6.82 15.42
CA VAL A 86 -0.65 -6.51 14.10
C VAL A 86 0.83 -6.86 14.08
N GLU A 87 1.20 -7.81 13.23
CA GLU A 87 2.57 -8.26 13.03
C GLU A 87 3.25 -7.42 11.96
N GLN A 88 2.52 -7.12 10.88
CA GLN A 88 3.07 -6.41 9.74
C GLN A 88 1.99 -5.70 8.92
N ILE A 89 2.28 -4.48 8.47
CA ILE A 89 1.55 -3.84 7.38
C ILE A 89 2.47 -3.75 6.17
N GLN A 90 1.94 -4.03 4.99
CA GLN A 90 2.67 -4.10 3.73
C GLN A 90 1.91 -3.37 2.63
N VAL A 91 2.65 -2.86 1.66
CA VAL A 91 2.09 -2.41 0.39
C VAL A 91 2.45 -3.45 -0.66
N THR A 92 1.46 -3.87 -1.44
CA THR A 92 1.61 -4.84 -2.53
C THR A 92 1.06 -4.27 -3.84
N LEU A 93 1.54 -4.81 -4.96
CA LEU A 93 0.95 -4.61 -6.28
C LEU A 93 0.33 -5.91 -6.79
N GLY A 94 -0.93 -5.85 -7.21
CA GLY A 94 -1.59 -6.88 -8.00
C GLY A 94 -1.38 -6.63 -9.49
N LEU A 95 -0.90 -7.63 -10.23
CA LEU A 95 -0.73 -7.58 -11.68
C LEU A 95 -1.65 -8.61 -12.33
N SER A 96 -2.47 -8.18 -13.29
CA SER A 96 -3.44 -9.09 -13.93
C SER A 96 -2.78 -10.15 -14.81
N ASP A 97 -1.61 -9.84 -15.38
CA ASP A 97 -0.86 -10.72 -16.29
C ASP A 97 0.57 -10.96 -15.75
N PRO A 98 1.03 -12.23 -15.68
CA PRO A 98 2.34 -12.58 -15.13
C PRO A 98 3.54 -12.08 -15.96
N SER A 99 3.32 -11.67 -17.21
CA SER A 99 4.35 -11.07 -18.07
C SER A 99 4.50 -9.57 -17.88
N MET A 100 3.63 -8.94 -17.08
CA MET A 100 3.79 -7.55 -16.65
C MET A 100 5.01 -7.41 -15.75
N ARG A 101 5.81 -6.39 -16.01
CA ARG A 101 6.95 -5.97 -15.17
C ARG A 101 6.66 -4.60 -14.61
N TYR A 102 7.19 -4.32 -13.44
CA TYR A 102 6.95 -3.04 -12.78
C TYR A 102 8.22 -2.49 -12.14
N VAL A 103 8.25 -1.16 -11.99
CA VAL A 103 9.17 -0.44 -11.13
C VAL A 103 8.34 0.56 -10.33
N VAL A 104 8.39 0.47 -9.02
CA VAL A 104 7.81 1.50 -8.15
C VAL A 104 8.84 2.61 -8.03
N GLU A 105 8.52 3.79 -8.54
CA GLU A 105 9.45 4.92 -8.51
C GLU A 105 9.30 5.69 -7.19
N GLU A 106 8.07 5.88 -6.76
CA GLU A 106 7.75 6.51 -5.48
C GLU A 106 6.59 5.77 -4.81
N LEU A 107 6.66 5.65 -3.48
CA LEU A 107 5.59 5.12 -2.66
C LEU A 107 5.48 5.94 -1.38
N TYR A 108 4.27 6.38 -1.07
CA TYR A 108 3.94 7.11 0.16
C TYR A 108 2.79 6.41 0.87
N MET A 109 2.90 6.36 2.20
CA MET A 109 1.78 6.01 3.06
C MET A 109 1.79 6.92 4.29
N GLN A 110 0.69 7.62 4.52
CA GLN A 110 0.59 8.61 5.58
C GLN A 110 -0.70 8.36 6.36
N ARG A 111 -0.62 8.40 7.70
CA ARG A 111 -1.83 8.40 8.53
C ARG A 111 -2.61 9.69 8.33
N ARG A 112 -3.90 9.56 8.04
CA ARG A 112 -4.78 10.71 7.88
C ARG A 112 -4.93 11.46 9.21
N GLY A 113 -4.83 12.79 9.15
CA GLY A 113 -4.91 13.66 10.33
C GLY A 113 -3.57 13.89 11.04
N MET A 114 -2.47 13.29 10.56
CA MET A 114 -1.12 13.65 10.97
C MET A 114 -0.49 14.61 9.94
N ALA A 115 0.47 15.42 10.38
CA ALA A 115 1.29 16.21 9.47
C ALA A 115 2.08 15.26 8.54
N LEU A 116 2.32 15.70 7.31
CA LEU A 116 3.09 14.91 6.35
C LEU A 116 4.57 14.99 6.74
N ASP A 117 5.20 13.83 6.93
CA ASP A 117 6.61 13.71 7.27
C ASP A 117 7.37 13.16 6.04
N PRO A 118 8.56 13.69 5.69
CA PRO A 118 9.39 13.08 4.64
C PRO A 118 9.63 11.57 4.82
N GLN A 119 9.59 11.08 6.06
CA GLN A 119 9.71 9.65 6.39
C GLN A 119 8.45 8.82 6.09
N ASP A 120 7.34 9.44 5.66
CA ASP A 120 6.15 8.76 5.13
C ASP A 120 6.36 8.30 3.67
N LYS A 121 7.44 8.75 3.03
CA LYS A 121 7.94 8.21 1.76
C LYS A 121 8.64 6.88 2.02
N LEU A 122 8.02 5.78 1.58
CA LEU A 122 8.53 4.42 1.73
C LEU A 122 9.54 4.04 0.65
N ILE A 123 9.35 4.55 -0.58
CA ILE A 123 10.26 4.33 -1.71
C ILE A 123 10.53 5.67 -2.40
N SER A 124 11.80 5.92 -2.71
CA SER A 124 12.28 7.00 -3.56
C SER A 124 13.41 6.46 -4.43
N ASN A 125 13.10 6.11 -5.67
CA ASN A 125 14.10 5.62 -6.64
C ASN A 125 14.60 6.74 -7.58
N TYR A 126 14.42 7.99 -7.17
CA TYR A 126 14.99 9.20 -7.77
C TYR A 126 16.11 9.76 -6.89
#